data_AF-A0A6C7E873-F1
#
_entry.id   AF-A0A6C7E873-F1
#
_cell.length_a   1.000
_cell.length_b   1.000
_cell.length_c   1.000
_cell.angle_alpha   90.00
_cell.angle_beta   90.00
_cell.angle_gamma   90.00
#
_symmetry.space_group_name_H-M   'P 1'
#
loop_
_entity.id
_entity.type
_entity.pdbx_description
1 polymer ?
#
loop_
_entity_poly.entity_id
_entity_poly.type
_entity_poly.pdbx_seq_one_letter_code
_entity_poly.pdbx_strand_id
1 'polypeptide(L)'
;MRTEFEFTLPKGYVGNDGTLHRHGTMRLATARDEIEPLRDRTIDGPDDPYLTILVLARVITQLGSLPEIGIDEVEGLFAADLAFLQDLYGIINFGDQADVEALQASVLPDEPEVVDTPTATEADGSDETGDAELSGDAANTDDAPLGAIADDKPARPRRARVEEVVSSARE
;
A
#
# COMPACT_ATOMS: atom_id res chain seq x y z
N MET A 1 4.03 -3.27 -26.55
CA MET A 1 4.53 -2.24 -25.62
C MET A 1 4.09 -2.65 -24.23
N ARG A 2 5.02 -2.74 -23.28
CA ARG A 2 4.71 -3.01 -21.87
C ARG A 2 4.47 -1.67 -21.18
N THR A 3 3.36 -1.55 -20.46
CA THR A 3 2.95 -0.31 -19.79
C THR A 3 2.93 -0.45 -18.28
N GLU A 4 3.24 -1.64 -17.76
CA GLU A 4 3.23 -1.99 -16.34
C GLU A 4 4.51 -2.73 -15.98
N PHE A 5 5.09 -2.37 -14.83
CA PHE A 5 6.40 -2.79 -14.37
C PHE A 5 6.27 -3.26 -12.93
N GLU A 6 6.62 -4.51 -12.69
CA GLU A 6 6.65 -5.06 -11.35
C GLU A 6 7.91 -4.56 -10.63
N PHE A 7 7.77 -4.34 -9.32
CA PHE A 7 8.89 -3.96 -8.48
C PHE A 7 8.84 -4.64 -7.11
N THR A 8 9.98 -4.65 -6.43
CA THR A 8 10.09 -5.11 -5.04
C THR A 8 10.77 -4.03 -4.21
N LEU A 9 10.07 -3.53 -3.19
CA LEU A 9 10.62 -2.55 -2.26
C LEU A 9 11.80 -3.13 -1.46
N PRO A 10 12.92 -2.39 -1.33
CA PRO A 10 14.06 -2.77 -0.51
C PRO A 10 13.71 -3.11 0.96
N LYS A 11 12.83 -2.34 1.61
CA LYS A 11 12.37 -2.60 3.00
C LYS A 11 10.91 -3.03 3.03
N GLY A 12 10.05 -2.30 2.33
CA GLY A 12 8.61 -2.57 2.26
C GLY A 12 7.77 -1.60 3.08
N TYR A 13 6.49 -1.54 2.76
CA TYR A 13 5.48 -0.78 3.49
C TYR A 13 4.83 -1.66 4.55
N VAL A 14 4.67 -1.15 5.78
CA VAL A 14 3.97 -1.86 6.85
C VAL A 14 2.55 -1.29 6.94
N GLY A 15 1.56 -2.12 6.58
CA GLY A 15 0.15 -1.76 6.66
C GLY A 15 -0.33 -1.60 8.11
N ASN A 16 -1.51 -1.00 8.28
CA ASN A 16 -2.12 -0.78 9.60
C ASN A 16 -2.42 -2.07 10.37
N ASP A 17 -2.57 -3.19 9.65
CA ASP A 17 -2.75 -4.54 10.18
C ASP A 17 -1.41 -5.21 10.58
N GLY A 18 -0.28 -4.55 10.35
CA GLY A 18 1.07 -5.06 10.55
C GLY A 18 1.59 -5.91 9.40
N THR A 19 0.86 -6.03 8.29
CA THR A 19 1.30 -6.79 7.12
C THR A 19 2.41 -6.04 6.39
N LEU A 20 3.47 -6.76 6.01
CA LEU A 20 4.58 -6.21 5.22
C LEU A 20 4.31 -6.38 3.72
N HIS A 21 4.20 -5.27 3.00
CA HIS A 21 4.00 -5.24 1.55
C HIS A 21 5.29 -4.81 0.85
N ARG A 22 5.83 -5.69 -0.01
CA ARG A 22 7.08 -5.41 -0.74
C ARG A 22 6.90 -5.44 -2.25
N HIS A 23 6.12 -6.37 -2.76
CA HIS A 23 5.91 -6.51 -4.21
C HIS A 23 4.81 -5.56 -4.67
N GLY A 24 5.05 -4.86 -5.76
CA GLY A 24 4.09 -3.93 -6.34
C GLY A 24 4.21 -3.82 -7.84
N THR A 25 3.29 -3.04 -8.43
CA THR A 25 3.24 -2.77 -9.86
C THR A 25 3.11 -1.27 -10.07
N MET A 26 3.92 -0.74 -11.00
CA MET A 26 3.88 0.65 -11.44
C MET A 26 3.54 0.70 -12.93
N ARG A 27 2.63 1.60 -13.33
CA ARG A 27 2.35 1.86 -14.74
C ARG A 27 3.14 3.06 -15.26
N LEU A 28 3.28 3.14 -16.59
CA LEU A 28 3.74 4.39 -17.22
C LEU A 28 2.84 5.55 -16.80
N ALA A 29 3.48 6.68 -16.51
CA ALA A 29 2.80 7.93 -16.22
C ALA A 29 2.14 8.46 -17.49
N THR A 30 0.93 9.00 -17.33
CA THR A 30 0.29 9.79 -18.37
C THR A 30 0.60 11.25 -18.14
N ALA A 31 0.48 12.09 -19.18
CA ALA A 31 0.59 13.53 -19.01
C ALA A 31 -0.41 14.09 -17.97
N ARG A 32 -1.55 13.41 -17.75
CA ARG A 32 -2.51 13.78 -16.70
C ARG A 32 -1.95 13.52 -15.30
N ASP A 33 -1.17 12.47 -15.11
CA ASP A 33 -0.57 12.15 -13.80
C ASP A 33 0.43 13.22 -13.38
N GLU A 34 1.18 13.78 -14.34
CA GLU A 34 2.14 14.86 -14.12
C GLU A 34 1.51 16.23 -13.89
N ILE A 35 0.48 16.56 -14.68
CA ILE A 35 -0.07 17.93 -14.72
C ILE A 35 -1.19 18.16 -13.71
N GLU A 36 -1.97 17.13 -13.37
CA GLU A 36 -3.10 17.31 -12.46
C GLU A 36 -2.67 17.75 -11.04
N PRO A 37 -1.60 17.18 -10.43
CA PRO A 37 -1.14 17.63 -9.10
C PRO A 37 -0.71 19.10 -9.07
N LEU A 38 -0.11 19.62 -10.16
CA LEU A 38 0.32 21.02 -10.29
C LEU A 38 -0.84 22.03 -10.25
N ARG A 39 -2.09 21.57 -10.34
CA ARG A 39 -3.27 22.43 -10.20
C ARG A 39 -3.62 22.70 -8.74
N ASP A 40 -3.11 21.90 -7.82
CA ASP A 40 -3.27 22.15 -6.39
C ASP A 40 -2.41 23.36 -6.00
N ARG A 41 -3.05 24.33 -5.32
CA ARG A 41 -2.40 25.59 -4.91
C ARG A 41 -1.36 25.39 -3.81
N THR A 42 -1.34 24.22 -3.19
CA THR A 42 -0.35 23.86 -2.17
C THR A 42 0.97 23.42 -2.76
N ILE A 43 1.03 23.19 -4.08
CA ILE A 43 2.24 22.81 -4.79
C ILE A 43 2.92 24.07 -5.33
N ASP A 44 4.15 24.32 -4.90
CA ASP A 44 4.88 25.53 -5.27
C ASP A 44 5.30 25.53 -6.76
N GLY A 45 5.37 24.35 -7.38
CA GLY A 45 5.65 24.21 -8.80
C GLY A 45 6.16 22.82 -9.19
N PRO A 46 6.75 22.68 -10.39
CA PRO A 46 7.28 21.40 -10.89
C PRO A 46 8.47 20.85 -10.11
N ASP A 47 9.16 21.69 -9.33
CA ASP A 47 10.32 21.32 -8.52
C ASP A 47 9.96 20.99 -7.06
N ASP A 48 8.67 21.00 -6.71
CA ASP A 48 8.20 20.70 -5.36
C ASP A 48 8.41 19.21 -5.04
N PRO A 49 9.11 18.84 -3.96
CA PRO A 49 9.34 17.43 -3.62
C PRO A 49 8.06 16.66 -3.33
N TYR A 50 6.98 17.35 -2.94
CA TYR A 50 5.69 16.72 -2.68
C TYR A 50 4.96 16.33 -3.97
N LEU A 51 5.25 17.00 -5.10
CA LEU A 51 4.72 16.63 -6.41
C LEU A 51 5.04 15.17 -6.74
N THR A 52 6.27 14.74 -6.44
CA THR A 52 6.71 13.37 -6.70
C THR A 52 5.88 12.34 -5.93
N ILE A 53 5.50 12.64 -4.68
CA ILE A 53 4.62 11.76 -3.88
C ILE A 53 3.25 11.64 -4.54
N LEU A 54 2.68 12.76 -4.99
CA LEU A 54 1.38 12.79 -5.66
C LEU A 54 1.38 12.02 -6.99
N VAL A 55 2.46 12.10 -7.74
CA VAL A 55 2.64 11.33 -8.99
C VAL A 55 2.77 9.84 -8.67
N LEU A 56 3.64 9.46 -7.73
CA LEU A 56 3.84 8.06 -7.32
C LEU A 56 2.54 7.40 -6.87
N ALA A 57 1.74 8.08 -6.05
CA ALA A 57 0.43 7.60 -5.59
C ALA A 57 -0.56 7.31 -6.73
N ARG A 58 -0.37 7.90 -7.92
CA ARG A 58 -1.24 7.69 -9.09
C ARG A 58 -0.76 6.58 -10.02
N VAL A 59 0.55 6.33 -10.05
CA VAL A 59 1.16 5.39 -10.99
C VAL A 59 1.43 4.02 -10.37
N ILE A 60 1.49 3.91 -9.05
CA ILE A 60 1.52 2.62 -8.36
C ILE A 60 0.11 2.03 -8.39
N THR A 61 -0.07 0.93 -9.09
CA THR A 61 -1.38 0.28 -9.28
C THR A 61 -1.63 -0.86 -8.31
N GLN A 62 -0.56 -1.43 -7.73
CA GLN A 62 -0.65 -2.47 -6.72
C GLN A 62 0.55 -2.40 -5.77
N LEU A 63 0.32 -2.67 -4.48
CA LEU A 63 1.36 -2.89 -3.48
C LEU A 63 0.89 -3.97 -2.49
N GLY A 64 1.44 -5.17 -2.62
CA GLY A 64 1.06 -6.35 -1.87
C GLY A 64 -0.42 -6.65 -2.00
N SER A 65 -1.11 -6.67 -0.86
CA SER A 65 -2.55 -6.93 -0.74
C SER A 65 -3.34 -5.69 -0.31
N LEU A 66 -2.75 -4.49 -0.44
CA LEU A 66 -3.46 -3.26 -0.11
C LEU A 66 -4.68 -3.08 -1.04
N PRO A 67 -5.84 -2.68 -0.50
CA PRO A 67 -7.05 -2.50 -1.29
C PRO A 67 -6.97 -1.27 -2.21
N GLU A 68 -6.23 -0.25 -1.80
CA GLU A 68 -6.01 1.00 -2.52
C GLU A 68 -4.62 1.53 -2.17
N ILE A 69 -3.99 2.24 -3.10
CA ILE A 69 -2.76 3.00 -2.86
C ILE A 69 -3.08 4.47 -3.07
N GLY A 70 -2.98 5.25 -2.01
CA GLY A 70 -3.15 6.68 -2.02
C GLY A 70 -1.87 7.40 -1.60
N ILE A 71 -2.03 8.67 -1.26
CA ILE A 71 -0.94 9.53 -0.80
C ILE A 71 -0.39 9.01 0.54
N ASP A 72 -1.29 8.61 1.45
CA ASP A 72 -0.94 8.17 2.80
C ASP A 72 0.00 6.96 2.78
N GLU A 73 -0.22 5.99 1.89
CA GLU A 73 0.65 4.82 1.75
C GLU A 73 2.04 5.21 1.25
N VAL A 74 2.14 6.14 0.31
CA VAL A 74 3.42 6.60 -0.25
C VAL A 74 4.19 7.45 0.77
N GLU A 75 3.50 8.29 1.53
CA GLU A 75 4.09 9.04 2.65
C GLU A 75 4.59 8.14 3.78
N GLY A 76 3.90 7.03 4.01
CA GLY A 76 4.25 6.04 5.03
C GLY A 76 5.45 5.15 4.68
N LEU A 77 6.01 5.27 3.47
CA LEU A 77 7.18 4.50 3.06
C LEU A 77 8.43 4.91 3.83
N PHE A 78 9.33 3.95 4.03
CA PHE A 78 10.69 4.28 4.45
C PHE A 78 11.36 5.16 3.39
N ALA A 79 12.20 6.11 3.83
CA ALA A 79 12.91 7.00 2.92
C ALA A 79 13.71 6.25 1.83
N ALA A 80 14.27 5.08 2.15
CA ALA A 80 14.97 4.24 1.17
C ALA A 80 14.04 3.66 0.09
N ASP A 81 12.82 3.29 0.46
CA ASP A 81 11.82 2.77 -0.48
C ASP A 81 11.23 3.90 -1.33
N LEU A 82 11.00 5.07 -0.74
CA LEU A 82 10.58 6.25 -1.49
C LEU A 82 11.63 6.62 -2.53
N ALA A 83 12.92 6.70 -2.14
CA ALA A 83 14.01 6.98 -3.08
C ALA A 83 14.09 5.93 -4.21
N PHE A 84 13.96 4.65 -3.87
CA PHE A 84 13.91 3.58 -4.86
C PHE A 84 12.77 3.78 -5.88
N LEU A 85 11.57 4.15 -5.42
CA LEU A 85 10.43 4.39 -6.31
C LEU A 85 10.62 5.64 -7.18
N GLN A 86 11.30 6.67 -6.68
CA GLN A 86 11.65 7.86 -7.47
C GLN A 86 12.60 7.51 -8.62
N ASP A 87 13.64 6.72 -8.33
CA ASP A 87 14.59 6.26 -9.35
C ASP A 87 13.89 5.35 -10.37
N LEU A 88 13.09 4.39 -9.91
CA LEU A 88 12.28 3.51 -10.75
C LEU A 88 11.36 4.30 -11.69
N TYR A 89 10.63 5.28 -11.14
CA TYR A 89 9.75 6.14 -11.90
C TYR A 89 10.51 6.92 -12.99
N GLY A 90 11.69 7.45 -12.66
CA GLY A 90 12.55 8.15 -13.62
C GLY A 90 12.99 7.25 -14.77
N ILE A 91 13.43 6.04 -14.47
CA ILE A 91 13.89 5.07 -15.47
C ILE A 91 12.75 4.68 -16.41
N ILE A 92 11.57 4.33 -15.89
CA ILE A 92 10.49 3.83 -16.76
C ILE A 92 9.86 4.92 -17.66
N ASN A 93 9.86 6.18 -17.21
CA ASN A 93 9.20 7.28 -17.94
C ASN A 93 10.15 8.10 -18.81
N PHE A 94 11.43 8.18 -18.44
CA PHE A 94 12.42 9.03 -19.11
C PHE A 94 13.72 8.33 -19.48
N GLY A 95 13.97 7.11 -18.97
CA GLY A 95 15.11 6.30 -19.34
C GLY A 95 15.00 5.73 -20.76
N ASP A 96 16.11 5.20 -21.28
CA ASP A 96 16.09 4.50 -22.55
C ASP A 96 15.62 3.04 -22.40
N GLN A 97 15.38 2.37 -23.52
CA GLN A 97 14.89 1.00 -23.51
C GLN A 97 15.86 0.03 -22.80
N ALA A 98 17.16 0.28 -22.86
CA ALA A 98 18.17 -0.56 -22.23
C ALA A 98 18.14 -0.40 -20.71
N ASP A 99 17.95 0.83 -20.21
CA ASP A 99 17.80 1.11 -18.78
C ASP A 99 16.57 0.40 -18.20
N VAL A 100 15.45 0.45 -18.91
CA VAL A 100 14.20 -0.24 -18.50
C VAL A 100 14.37 -1.75 -18.47
N GLU A 101 15.05 -2.32 -19.46
CA GLU A 101 15.33 -3.76 -19.52
C GLU A 101 16.29 -4.21 -18.41
N ALA A 102 17.34 -3.43 -18.14
CA ALA A 102 18.28 -3.71 -17.05
C ALA A 102 17.59 -3.65 -15.68
N LEU A 103 16.70 -2.68 -15.48
CA LEU A 103 15.91 -2.56 -14.27
C LEU A 103 14.99 -3.78 -14.11
N GLN A 104 14.26 -4.17 -15.15
CA GLN A 104 13.41 -5.37 -15.11
C GLN A 104 14.22 -6.61 -14.73
N ALA A 105 15.42 -6.80 -15.27
CA ALA A 105 16.26 -7.94 -14.90
C ALA A 105 16.69 -7.94 -13.43
N SER A 106 16.79 -6.77 -12.79
CA SER A 106 17.28 -6.61 -11.42
C SER A 106 16.19 -6.54 -10.33
N VAL A 107 14.95 -6.17 -10.69
CA VAL A 107 13.85 -5.93 -9.75
C VAL A 107 12.79 -7.05 -9.77
N LEU A 108 12.94 -8.05 -10.66
CA LEU A 108 12.11 -9.25 -10.63
C LEU A 108 12.13 -9.86 -9.21
N PRO A 109 10.98 -10.31 -8.69
CA PRO A 109 10.94 -11.01 -7.41
C PRO A 109 11.90 -12.20 -7.48
N ASP A 110 12.65 -12.45 -6.39
CA ASP A 110 13.32 -13.74 -6.21
C ASP A 110 12.30 -14.83 -6.52
N GLU A 111 12.55 -15.64 -7.55
CA GLU A 111 11.64 -16.74 -7.87
C GLU A 111 11.44 -17.56 -6.60
N PRO A 112 10.20 -17.91 -6.21
CA PRO A 112 10.01 -18.75 -5.04
C PRO A 112 10.77 -20.05 -5.30
N GLU A 113 11.79 -20.30 -4.48
CA GLU A 113 12.56 -21.52 -4.48
C GLU A 113 11.56 -22.68 -4.36
N VAL A 114 11.34 -23.39 -5.47
CA VAL A 114 10.44 -24.54 -5.51
C VAL A 114 11.02 -25.62 -4.62
N VAL A 115 10.59 -25.64 -3.35
CA VAL A 115 10.84 -26.73 -2.42
C VAL A 115 10.09 -27.96 -2.95
N ASP A 116 10.80 -28.74 -3.75
CA ASP A 116 10.39 -30.06 -4.23
C ASP A 116 10.10 -30.95 -3.02
N THR A 117 8.83 -31.06 -2.66
CA THR A 117 8.35 -32.01 -1.65
C THR A 117 7.94 -33.27 -2.40
N PRO A 118 8.57 -34.42 -2.17
CA PRO A 118 8.33 -35.60 -2.99
C PRO A 118 6.90 -36.12 -2.80
N THR A 119 6.25 -36.36 -3.93
CA THR A 119 4.96 -37.04 -4.10
C THR A 119 4.83 -38.28 -3.22
N ALA A 120 3.85 -38.26 -2.32
CA ALA A 120 3.30 -39.48 -1.72
C ALA A 120 2.17 -40.01 -2.60
N THR A 121 2.41 -41.21 -3.11
CA THR A 121 1.55 -42.11 -3.88
C THR A 121 0.09 -42.16 -3.40
N GLU A 122 -0.83 -41.98 -4.35
CA GLU A 122 -2.25 -42.25 -4.22
C GLU A 122 -2.50 -43.75 -3.95
N ALA A 123 -3.24 -44.04 -2.88
CA ALA A 123 -3.78 -45.36 -2.60
C ALA A 123 -5.28 -45.39 -2.94
N ASP A 124 -5.61 -46.46 -3.64
CA ASP A 124 -6.87 -46.90 -4.21
C ASP A 124 -8.01 -47.17 -3.20
N GLY A 125 -9.23 -46.81 -3.60
CA GLY A 125 -10.42 -47.68 -3.56
C GLY A 125 -11.15 -47.99 -2.23
N SER A 126 -12.43 -47.57 -2.18
CA SER A 126 -13.61 -48.26 -1.58
C SER A 126 -13.66 -48.39 -0.04
N ASP A 127 -14.77 -48.40 0.71
CA ASP A 127 -16.21 -48.56 0.50
C ASP A 127 -16.93 -48.14 1.81
N GLU A 128 -18.26 -48.18 1.78
CA GLU A 128 -19.21 -48.39 2.89
C GLU A 128 -19.86 -47.21 3.67
N THR A 129 -21.18 -47.27 3.56
CA THR A 129 -22.30 -46.65 4.26
C THR A 129 -22.34 -46.90 5.78
N GLY A 130 -22.94 -45.97 6.53
CA GLY A 130 -23.38 -46.18 7.90
C GLY A 130 -24.33 -45.10 8.42
N ASP A 131 -25.62 -45.43 8.44
CA ASP A 131 -26.71 -44.73 9.14
C ASP A 131 -26.47 -44.61 10.65
N ALA A 132 -26.86 -43.48 11.26
CA ALA A 132 -27.46 -43.43 12.61
C ALA A 132 -28.10 -42.06 12.88
N GLU A 133 -29.42 -42.07 13.08
CA GLU A 133 -30.22 -40.94 13.55
C GLU A 133 -30.14 -40.73 15.09
N LEU A 134 -30.67 -39.56 15.49
CA LEU A 134 -31.45 -39.27 16.71
C LEU A 134 -30.76 -38.71 17.99
N SER A 135 -31.09 -37.43 18.19
CA SER A 135 -31.74 -36.84 19.38
C SER A 135 -30.89 -36.40 20.60
N GLY A 136 -31.23 -35.22 21.12
CA GLY A 136 -30.69 -34.70 22.39
C GLY A 136 -30.93 -33.21 22.60
N ASP A 137 -32.17 -32.86 22.92
CA ASP A 137 -32.66 -31.57 23.41
C ASP A 137 -32.02 -31.17 24.77
N ALA A 138 -31.76 -29.88 24.98
CA ALA A 138 -32.21 -29.12 26.16
C ALA A 138 -31.51 -27.75 26.28
N ALA A 139 -32.34 -26.72 26.29
CA ALA A 139 -32.04 -25.38 26.78
C ALA A 139 -31.64 -25.39 28.28
N ASN A 140 -30.84 -24.42 28.72
CA ASN A 140 -31.40 -23.36 29.57
C ASN A 140 -30.49 -22.12 29.69
N THR A 141 -31.21 -21.01 29.77
CA THR A 141 -30.90 -19.60 29.98
C THR A 141 -30.53 -19.30 31.43
N ASP A 142 -29.75 -18.23 31.66
CA ASP A 142 -30.03 -17.09 32.60
C ASP A 142 -28.76 -16.21 32.70
N ASP A 143 -28.79 -14.96 32.22
CA ASP A 143 -29.22 -13.73 32.94
C ASP A 143 -28.07 -13.13 33.78
N ALA A 144 -27.25 -12.23 33.21
CA ALA A 144 -27.37 -10.76 33.19
C ALA A 144 -26.70 -10.08 34.42
N PRO A 145 -26.57 -8.74 34.48
CA PRO A 145 -25.37 -8.01 34.02
C PRO A 145 -24.77 -7.12 35.15
N LEU A 146 -23.67 -6.40 34.89
CA LEU A 146 -23.37 -5.04 35.43
C LEU A 146 -21.96 -4.59 35.06
N GLY A 147 -21.83 -3.39 34.48
CA GLY A 147 -20.55 -2.70 34.34
C GLY A 147 -20.47 -1.68 33.22
N ALA A 148 -21.28 -0.61 33.31
CA ALA A 148 -21.14 0.55 32.44
C ALA A 148 -19.76 1.21 32.66
N ILE A 149 -18.92 1.22 31.62
CA ILE A 149 -17.72 2.05 31.55
C ILE A 149 -18.10 3.37 30.87
N ALA A 150 -17.94 4.44 31.63
CA ALA A 150 -18.29 5.80 31.28
C ALA A 150 -17.39 6.36 30.17
N ASP A 151 -18.01 7.17 29.31
CA ASP A 151 -17.40 8.15 28.42
C ASP A 151 -16.29 8.96 29.12
N ASP A 152 -15.04 8.82 28.67
CA ASP A 152 -14.00 9.83 28.87
C ASP A 152 -13.62 10.42 27.51
N LYS A 153 -14.08 11.65 27.29
CA LYS A 153 -13.89 12.41 26.06
C LYS A 153 -12.73 13.39 26.29
N PRO A 154 -11.57 13.23 25.64
CA PRO A 154 -10.47 14.16 25.86
C PRO A 154 -10.79 15.55 25.27
N ALA A 155 -10.68 16.57 26.12
CA ALA A 155 -10.89 17.97 25.80
C ALA A 155 -9.90 18.47 24.74
N ARG A 156 -10.40 19.14 23.71
CA ARG A 156 -9.60 19.77 22.65
C ARG A 156 -8.78 20.94 23.23
N PRO A 157 -7.46 21.02 22.98
CA PRO A 157 -6.68 22.21 23.32
C PRO A 157 -7.04 23.37 22.39
N ARG A 158 -7.22 24.55 22.99
CA ARG A 158 -7.59 25.82 22.34
C ARG A 158 -6.47 26.30 21.42
N ARG A 159 -6.81 26.61 20.16
CA ARG A 159 -5.93 27.26 19.18
C ARG A 159 -5.37 28.57 19.75
N ALA A 160 -4.05 28.70 19.79
CA ALA A 160 -3.39 29.98 20.01
C ALA A 160 -3.50 30.83 18.73
N ARG A 161 -4.01 32.04 18.89
CA ARG A 161 -4.08 33.11 17.90
C ARG A 161 -2.71 33.79 17.89
N VAL A 162 -1.99 33.74 16.77
CA VAL A 162 -0.78 34.56 16.55
C VAL A 162 -1.03 35.47 15.36
N GLU A 163 -0.68 36.73 15.58
CA GLU A 163 -1.03 37.91 14.80
C GLU A 163 -0.38 37.95 13.42
N GLU A 164 -1.18 38.43 12.47
CA GLU A 164 -0.78 38.84 11.13
C GLU A 164 0.09 40.10 11.22
N VAL A 165 1.37 39.99 10.87
CA VAL A 165 2.21 41.17 10.64
C VAL A 165 2.01 41.62 9.20
N VAL A 166 1.18 42.62 9.01
CA VAL A 166 1.06 43.38 7.77
C VAL A 166 2.37 44.13 7.54
N SER A 167 3.20 43.69 6.59
CA SER A 167 4.31 44.52 6.10
C SER A 167 3.83 45.34 4.89
N SER A 168 3.47 46.59 5.15
CA SER A 168 3.23 47.59 4.10
C SER A 168 4.53 48.06 3.46
N ALA A 169 4.56 48.00 2.13
CA ALA A 169 5.12 48.94 1.15
C ALA A 169 6.33 49.83 1.51
N ARG A 170 7.37 49.75 0.67
CA ARG A 170 8.19 50.87 0.19
C ARG A 170 8.61 50.54 -1.25
N GLU A 171 8.06 51.24 -2.25
CA GLU A 171 8.47 52.53 -2.85
C GLU A 171 9.26 52.30 -4.14
#